data_AF-A0A916XHI2-F1
#
_entry.id   AF-A0A916XHI2-F1
#
_cell.length_a   1.000
_cell.length_b   1.000
_cell.length_c   1.000
_cell.angle_alpha   90.00
_cell.angle_beta   90.00
_cell.angle_gamma   90.00
#
_symmetry.space_group_name_H-M   'P 1'
#
loop_
_entity.id
_entity.type
_entity.pdbx_description
1 polymer ?
#
loop_
_entity_poly.entity_id
_entity_poly.type
_entity_poly.pdbx_seq_one_letter_code
_entity_poly.pdbx_strand_id
1 'polypeptide(L)'
;MTNPQYTPLDIARGDVDLSRQIEKSLTITARHTDNPELKRLIHDVLARRISVRDMAMTTAFSAIAQPASEEFARRHKRMNDDQRRRMTAQAERDIARRQE
;
A
#
# COMPACT_ATOMS: atom_id res chain seq x y z
N MET A 1 -29.23 9.20 -13.55
CA MET A 1 -28.15 10.09 -13.08
C MET A 1 -26.84 9.44 -13.49
N THR A 2 -26.20 9.96 -14.53
CA THR A 2 -24.94 9.44 -15.07
C THR A 2 -23.86 9.70 -14.01
N ASN A 3 -23.44 8.65 -13.32
CA ASN A 3 -22.32 8.71 -12.38
C ASN A 3 -21.10 9.15 -13.21
N PRO A 4 -20.45 10.30 -12.94
CA PRO A 4 -19.26 10.69 -13.68
C PRO A 4 -18.28 9.54 -13.59
N GLN A 5 -17.79 9.06 -14.74
CA GLN A 5 -16.97 7.85 -14.83
C GLN A 5 -15.80 7.95 -13.85
N TYR A 6 -15.91 7.29 -12.69
CA TYR A 6 -14.83 7.20 -11.73
C TYR A 6 -13.68 6.51 -12.44
N THR A 7 -12.64 7.27 -12.73
CA THR A 7 -11.41 6.79 -13.33
C THR A 7 -10.43 6.56 -12.18
N PRO A 8 -10.22 5.30 -11.75
CA PRO A 8 -9.32 5.00 -10.65
C PRO A 8 -7.95 5.63 -10.90
N LEU A 9 -7.26 6.01 -9.82
CA LEU A 9 -5.83 6.30 -9.93
C LEU A 9 -5.12 5.03 -10.42
N ASP A 10 -4.37 5.10 -11.52
CA ASP A 10 -3.58 3.96 -11.98
C ASP A 10 -2.34 3.76 -11.09
N ILE A 11 -2.57 3.20 -9.90
CA ILE A 11 -1.55 2.93 -8.90
C ILE A 11 -0.93 1.54 -9.16
N ALA A 12 -1.76 0.60 -9.63
CA ALA A 12 -1.39 -0.79 -9.80
C ALA A 12 -1.15 -1.20 -11.27
N ARG A 13 -0.81 -0.24 -12.13
CA ARG A 13 -0.41 -0.45 -13.53
C ARG A 13 -1.47 -1.24 -14.32
N GLY A 14 -2.69 -0.72 -14.36
CA GLY A 14 -3.82 -1.26 -15.12
C GLY A 14 -4.74 -2.18 -14.31
N ASP A 15 -4.33 -2.63 -13.13
CA ASP A 15 -5.23 -3.35 -12.22
C ASP A 15 -6.17 -2.36 -11.50
N VAL A 16 -7.39 -2.27 -12.00
CA VAL A 16 -8.43 -1.33 -11.55
C VAL A 16 -8.92 -1.65 -10.14
N ASP A 17 -9.09 -2.92 -9.81
CA ASP A 17 -9.64 -3.34 -8.52
C ASP A 17 -8.61 -3.16 -7.40
N LEU A 18 -7.36 -3.52 -7.66
CA LEU A 18 -6.26 -3.24 -6.76
C LEU A 18 -6.04 -1.73 -6.59
N SER A 19 -6.11 -0.96 -7.68
CA SER A 19 -6.01 0.50 -7.62
C SER A 19 -7.09 1.12 -6.74
N ARG A 20 -8.35 0.68 -6.90
CA ARG A 20 -9.48 1.12 -6.06
C ARG A 20 -9.29 0.74 -4.59
N GLN A 21 -8.78 -0.46 -4.33
CA GLN A 21 -8.48 -0.91 -2.97
C GLN A 21 -7.40 -0.05 -2.33
N ILE A 22 -6.33 0.27 -3.07
CA ILE A 22 -5.25 1.13 -2.57
C ILE A 22 -5.77 2.54 -2.29
N GLU A 23 -6.59 3.12 -3.17
CA GLU A 23 -7.19 4.44 -2.97
C GLU A 23 -8.06 4.50 -1.69
N LYS A 24 -8.86 3.45 -1.44
CA LYS A 24 -9.63 3.32 -0.19
C LYS A 24 -8.72 3.24 1.04
N SER A 25 -7.67 2.42 0.98
CA SER A 25 -6.71 2.29 2.07
C SER A 25 -6.03 3.62 2.38
N LEU A 26 -5.57 4.34 1.35
CA LEU A 26 -4.99 5.68 1.50
C LEU A 26 -5.97 6.67 2.14
N THR A 27 -7.24 6.65 1.72
CA THR A 27 -8.28 7.49 2.32
C THR A 27 -8.48 7.21 3.81
N ILE A 28 -8.47 5.93 4.20
CA ILE A 28 -8.57 5.53 5.62
C ILE A 28 -7.32 6.00 6.38
N THR A 29 -6.13 5.75 5.86
CA THR A 29 -4.87 6.17 6.49
C THR A 29 -4.82 7.69 6.70
N ALA A 30 -5.24 8.48 5.71
CA ALA A 30 -5.31 9.94 5.83
C ALA A 30 -6.23 10.39 6.98
N ARG A 31 -7.34 9.68 7.22
CA ARG A 31 -8.28 10.02 8.31
C ARG A 31 -7.71 9.74 9.69
N HIS A 32 -6.91 8.68 9.84
CA HIS A 32 -6.45 8.19 11.14
C HIS A 32 -5.00 8.55 11.48
N THR A 33 -4.21 9.07 10.54
CA THR A 33 -2.84 9.47 10.84
C THR A 33 -2.77 10.83 11.55
N ASP A 34 -1.97 10.88 12.62
CA ASP A 34 -1.59 12.11 13.31
C ASP A 34 -0.38 12.81 12.68
N ASN A 35 0.31 12.15 11.73
CA ASN A 35 1.45 12.76 11.05
C ASN A 35 0.95 13.73 9.95
N PRO A 36 1.15 15.05 10.10
CA PRO A 36 0.63 16.04 9.16
C PRO A 36 1.29 15.94 7.77
N GLU A 37 2.57 15.55 7.73
CA GLU A 37 3.31 15.41 6.48
C GLU A 37 2.84 14.18 5.70
N LEU A 38 2.60 13.05 6.38
CA LEU A 38 2.00 11.87 5.76
C LEU A 38 0.60 12.16 5.23
N LYS A 39 -0.23 12.83 6.04
CA LYS A 39 -1.57 13.26 5.62
C LYS A 39 -1.50 14.10 4.35
N ARG A 40 -0.59 15.08 4.28
CA ARG A 40 -0.37 15.90 3.08
C ARG A 40 0.02 15.06 1.87
N LEU A 41 1.00 14.17 2.01
CA LEU A 41 1.47 13.32 0.91
C LEU A 41 0.37 12.40 0.37
N ILE A 42 -0.43 11.80 1.26
CA ILE A 42 -1.58 10.99 0.85
C ILE A 42 -2.61 11.84 0.09
N HIS A 43 -2.90 13.05 0.56
CA HIS A 43 -3.79 13.97 -0.16
C HIS A 43 -3.24 14.34 -1.54
N ASP A 44 -1.93 14.57 -1.68
CA ASP A 44 -1.32 14.88 -2.97
C ASP A 44 -1.38 13.69 -3.94
N VAL A 45 -1.26 12.45 -3.44
CA VAL A 45 -1.50 11.23 -4.23
C VAL A 45 -2.96 11.13 -4.67
N LEU A 46 -3.90 11.25 -3.74
CA LEU A 46 -5.35 11.15 -4.04
C LEU A 46 -5.81 12.26 -5.00
N ALA A 47 -5.18 13.44 -4.94
CA ALA A 47 -5.42 14.55 -5.85
C ALA A 47 -4.67 14.44 -7.20
N ARG A 48 -3.96 13.33 -7.45
CA ARG A 48 -3.15 13.08 -8.67
C ARG A 48 -2.03 14.12 -8.89
N ARG A 49 -1.57 14.80 -7.84
CA ARG A 49 -0.47 15.78 -7.91
C ARG A 49 0.90 15.11 -7.92
N ILE A 50 1.01 13.97 -7.24
CA ILE A 50 2.19 13.11 -7.22
C ILE A 50 1.76 11.66 -7.38
N SER A 51 2.66 10.81 -7.87
CA SER A 51 2.40 9.36 -7.91
C SER A 51 2.67 8.71 -6.55
N VAL A 52 2.15 7.49 -6.35
CA VAL A 52 2.50 6.67 -5.17
C VAL A 52 3.99 6.38 -5.13
N ARG A 53 4.64 6.25 -6.29
CA ARG A 53 6.10 6.08 -6.38
C ARG A 53 6.82 7.33 -5.87
N ASP A 54 6.37 8.52 -6.25
CA ASP A 54 6.97 9.77 -5.78
C ASP A 54 6.81 9.92 -4.27
N MET A 55 5.63 9.60 -3.73
CA MET A 55 5.40 9.56 -2.28
C MET A 55 6.36 8.59 -1.59
N ALA A 56 6.56 7.38 -2.14
CA ALA A 56 7.44 6.37 -1.56
C ALA A 56 8.93 6.80 -1.53
N MET A 57 9.34 7.70 -2.42
CA MET A 57 10.69 8.25 -2.46
C MET A 57 10.89 9.43 -1.48
N THR A 58 9.86 9.86 -0.76
CA THR A 58 9.99 10.95 0.21
C THR A 58 10.60 10.48 1.53
N THR A 59 11.37 11.37 2.15
CA THR A 59 11.95 11.14 3.49
C THR A 59 10.86 10.93 4.54
N ALA A 60 9.74 11.63 4.43
CA ALA A 60 8.61 11.51 5.35
C ALA A 60 7.97 10.12 5.32
N PHE A 61 7.77 9.58 4.11
CA PHE A 61 7.29 8.21 3.97
C PHE A 61 8.31 7.21 4.51
N SER A 62 9.60 7.40 4.18
CA SER A 62 10.68 6.56 4.70
C SER A 62 10.75 6.55 6.23
N ALA A 63 10.60 7.70 6.89
CA ALA A 63 10.61 7.83 8.34
C ALA A 63 9.48 7.04 9.02
N ILE A 64 8.35 6.84 8.35
CA ILE A 64 7.22 6.05 8.85
C ILE A 64 7.36 4.57 8.48
N ALA A 65 7.83 4.28 7.25
CA ALA A 65 7.98 2.93 6.76
C ALA A 65 9.16 2.19 7.39
N GLN A 66 10.20 2.92 7.81
CA GLN A 66 11.44 2.34 8.30
C GLN A 66 11.27 1.59 9.65
N PRO A 67 10.60 2.14 10.68
CA PRO A 67 10.31 1.39 11.90
C PRO A 67 9.52 0.11 11.65
N ALA A 68 8.50 0.17 10.78
CA ALA A 68 7.69 -0.99 10.40
C ALA A 68 8.51 -2.03 9.63
N SER A 69 9.40 -1.59 8.73
CA SER A 69 10.31 -2.45 7.98
C SER A 69 11.34 -3.12 8.89
N GLU A 70 11.87 -2.40 9.88
CA GLU A 70 12.79 -2.94 10.88
C GLU A 70 12.10 -3.94 11.82
N GLU A 71 10.86 -3.67 12.23
CA GLU A 71 10.05 -4.63 12.98
C GLU A 71 9.76 -5.89 12.14
N PHE A 72 9.35 -5.72 10.89
CA PHE A 72 9.14 -6.82 9.96
C PHE A 72 10.42 -7.65 9.78
N ALA A 73 11.57 -7.00 9.55
CA ALA A 73 12.86 -7.66 9.39
C ALA A 73 13.27 -8.42 10.67
N ARG A 74 13.05 -7.84 11.86
CA ARG A 74 13.29 -8.52 13.14
C ARG A 74 12.39 -9.74 13.31
N ARG A 75 11.10 -9.61 12.98
CA ARG A 75 10.15 -10.72 13.05
C ARG A 75 10.49 -11.83 12.04
N HIS A 76 10.88 -11.46 10.83
CA HIS A 76 11.32 -12.39 9.79
C HIS A 76 12.62 -13.12 10.14
N LYS A 77 13.59 -12.43 10.78
CA LYS A 77 14.80 -13.06 11.31
C LYS A 77 14.51 -14.05 12.45
N ARG A 78 13.43 -13.83 13.21
CA ARG A 78 12.95 -14.74 14.26
C ARG A 78 11.98 -15.81 13.75
N MET A 79 11.59 -15.78 12.47
CA MET A 79 10.76 -16.82 11.89
C MET A 79 11.60 -18.06 11.61
N ASN A 80 11.22 -19.16 12.25
CA ASN A 80 11.73 -20.49 11.99
C ASN A 80 11.35 -20.91 10.55
N ASP A 81 12.13 -21.82 9.95
CA ASP A 81 11.98 -22.20 8.53
C ASP A 81 10.57 -22.73 8.19
N ASP A 82 9.91 -23.41 9.12
CA ASP A 82 8.52 -23.87 8.94
C ASP A 82 7.52 -22.73 8.79
N GLN A 83 7.73 -21.64 9.53
CA GLN A 83 6.84 -20.49 9.48
C GLN A 83 7.06 -19.70 8.17
N ARG A 84 8.30 -19.68 7.67
CA ARG A 84 8.64 -19.11 6.36
C ARG A 84 8.00 -19.91 5.22
N ARG A 85 8.07 -21.24 5.27
CA ARG A 85 7.39 -22.13 4.30
C ARG A 85 5.89 -21.95 4.27
N ARG A 86 5.25 -21.80 5.44
CA ARG A 86 3.79 -21.54 5.53
C ARG A 86 3.41 -20.20 4.90
N MET A 87 4.19 -19.14 5.14
CA MET A 87 3.95 -17.84 4.50
C MET A 87 4.12 -17.88 2.98
N THR A 88 5.15 -18.56 2.47
CA THR A 88 5.34 -18.73 1.02
C THR A 88 4.17 -19.49 0.40
N ALA A 89 3.78 -20.63 0.98
CA ALA A 89 2.65 -21.42 0.49
C ALA A 89 1.32 -20.65 0.53
N GLN A 90 1.15 -19.77 1.52
CA GLN A 90 -0.04 -18.92 1.60
C GLN A 90 -0.01 -17.80 0.56
N ALA A 91 1.14 -17.16 0.35
CA ALA A 91 1.31 -16.13 -0.67
C ALA A 91 1.10 -16.69 -2.09
N GLU A 92 1.60 -17.89 -2.38
CA GLU A 92 1.37 -18.58 -3.66
C GLU A 92 -0.11 -18.85 -3.91
N ARG A 93 -0.85 -19.30 -2.88
CA ARG A 93 -2.31 -19.49 -2.97
C ARG A 93 -3.06 -18.18 -3.18
N ASP A 94 -2.62 -17.10 -2.53
CA ASP A 94 -3.23 -15.78 -2.69
C ASP A 94 -2.97 -15.20 -4.09
N ILE A 95 -1.79 -15.46 -4.67
CA ILE A 95 -1.46 -15.07 -6.05
C ILE A 95 -2.28 -15.90 -7.04
N ALA A 96 -2.36 -17.22 -6.85
CA ALA A 96 -3.14 -18.09 -7.73
C ALA A 96 -4.61 -17.68 -7.78
N ARG A 97 -5.22 -17.37 -6.63
CA ARG A 97 -6.61 -16.88 -6.54
C ARG A 97 -6.87 -15.53 -7.21
N ARG A 98 -5.83 -14.74 -7.49
CA ARG A 98 -5.96 -13.45 -8.19
C ARG A 98 -5.80 -13.58 -9.70
N GLN A 99 -5.40 -14.75 -10.20
CA GLN A 99 -5.22 -15.02 -11.63
C GLN A 99 -6.31 -15.92 -12.23
N GLU A 100 -7.28 -16.34 -11.41
CA GLU A 100 -8.53 -16.99 -11.81
C GLU A 100 -9.67 -15.96 -11.93
#